data_AF-A0AAX3WRH3-F1
#
_entry.id   AF-A0AAX3WRH3-F1
#
_cell.length_a   1.000
_cell.length_b   1.000
_cell.length_c   1.000
_cell.angle_alpha   90.00
_cell.angle_beta   90.00
_cell.angle_gamma   90.00
#
_symmetry.space_group_name_H-M   'P 1'
#
loop_
_entity.id
_entity.type
_entity.pdbx_description
1 polymer ?
#
loop_
_entity_poly.entity_id
_entity_poly.type
_entity_poly.pdbx_seq_one_letter_code
_entity_poly.pdbx_strand_id
1 'polypeptide(L)' 'MQFWQIAFMYKWVTADQLKLAVKTETNPFGEITKEQYKEITGQVFKMQAEA' A
#
# COMPACT_ATOMS: atom_id res chain seq x y z
N MET A 1 3.05 8.70 -13.49
CA MET A 1 1.80 8.51 -12.73
C MET A 1 1.62 7.02 -12.48
N GLN A 2 1.71 6.57 -11.23
CA GLN A 2 1.63 5.14 -10.88
C GLN A 2 0.16 4.73 -10.65
N PHE A 3 -0.24 3.58 -11.19
CA PHE A 3 -1.60 3.02 -11.11
C PHE A 3 -2.23 3.14 -9.71
N TRP A 4 -1.47 2.78 -8.67
CA TRP A 4 -1.91 2.79 -7.28
C TRP A 4 -2.26 4.16 -6.72
N GLN A 5 -1.58 5.22 -7.20
CA GLN A 5 -1.89 6.60 -6.80
C GLN A 5 -3.24 7.04 -7.36
N ILE A 6 -3.52 6.69 -8.62
CA ILE A 6 -4.82 6.94 -9.28
C ILE A 6 -5.92 6.11 -8.61
N ALA A 7 -5.67 4.82 -8.39
CA ALA A 7 -6.62 3.92 -7.74
C ALA A 7 -7.02 4.43 -6.35
N PHE A 8 -6.07 4.95 -5.56
CA PHE A 8 -6.38 5.53 -4.25
C PHE A 8 -7.11 6.88 -4.36
N MET A 9 -6.66 7.78 -5.25
CA MET A 9 -7.27 9.09 -5.46
C MET A 9 -8.73 9.00 -5.89
N TYR A 10 -9.06 8.04 -6.77
CA TYR A 10 -10.43 7.76 -7.22
C TYR A 10 -11.18 6.77 -6.31
N LYS A 11 -10.62 6.40 -5.15
CA LYS A 11 -11.22 5.51 -4.16
C LYS A 11 -11.59 4.11 -4.70
N TRP A 12 -10.86 3.63 -5.69
CA TRP A 12 -10.98 2.24 -6.18
C TRP A 12 -10.44 1.24 -5.16
N VAL A 13 -9.52 1.68 -4.30
CA VAL A 13 -8.96 0.91 -3.20
C VAL A 13 -8.88 1.75 -1.94
N THR A 14 -9.05 1.10 -0.78
CA THR A 14 -8.80 1.71 0.53
C THR A 14 -7.33 1.62 0.91
N ALA A 15 -6.92 2.36 1.95
CA ALA A 15 -5.56 2.26 2.47
C ALA A 15 -5.25 0.84 2.97
N ASP A 16 -6.20 0.17 3.63
CA ASP A 16 -6.04 -1.23 4.05
C ASP A 16 -5.88 -2.19 2.87
N GLN A 17 -6.65 -2.02 1.80
CA GLN A 17 -6.49 -2.83 0.59
C GLN A 17 -5.14 -2.56 -0.09
N LEU A 18 -4.68 -1.30 -0.09
CA LEU A 18 -3.39 -0.94 -0.66
C LEU A 18 -2.22 -1.59 0.08
N LYS A 19 -2.37 -1.97 1.35
CA LYS A 19 -1.33 -2.73 2.09
C LYS A 19 -0.95 -4.04 1.40
N LEU A 20 -1.89 -4.67 0.69
CA LEU A 20 -1.65 -5.91 -0.06
C LEU A 20 -0.76 -5.69 -1.30
N ALA A 21 -0.71 -4.47 -1.82
CA ALA A 21 0.20 -4.09 -2.90
C ALA A 21 1.59 -3.72 -2.37
N VAL A 22 1.78 -3.60 -1.05
CA VAL A 22 3.06 -3.22 -0.46
C VAL A 22 3.99 -4.41 -0.41
N LYS A 23 5.19 -4.22 -0.95
CA LYS A 23 6.29 -5.17 -0.91
C LYS A 23 6.82 -5.29 0.51
N THR A 24 6.76 -6.50 1.04
CA THR A 24 7.24 -6.86 2.37
C THR A 24 7.96 -8.20 2.32
N GLU A 25 8.55 -8.64 3.44
CA GLU A 25 9.19 -9.95 3.53
C GLU A 25 8.17 -11.09 3.33
N THR A 26 6.94 -10.91 3.82
CA THR A 26 5.84 -11.86 3.63
C THR A 26 5.12 -11.70 2.29
N ASN A 27 5.23 -10.53 1.66
CA ASN A 27 4.70 -10.26 0.32
C ASN A 27 5.82 -9.76 -0.63
N PRO A 28 6.67 -10.67 -1.15
CA PRO A 28 7.77 -10.30 -2.04
C PRO A 28 7.28 -9.82 -3.42
N PHE A 29 6.03 -10.11 -3.78
CA PHE A 29 5.40 -9.73 -5.04
C PHE A 29 4.68 -8.38 -5.00
N GLY A 30 4.78 -7.64 -3.88
CA GLY A 30 4.21 -6.29 -3.81
C GLY A 30 4.80 -5.36 -4.87
N GLU A 31 3.94 -4.51 -5.43
CA GLU A 31 4.26 -3.58 -6.52
C GLU A 31 4.76 -2.22 -6.03
N ILE A 32 4.50 -1.86 -4.77
CA ILE A 32 4.92 -0.59 -4.17
C ILE A 32 5.71 -0.80 -2.89
N THR A 33 6.61 0.12 -2.55
CA THR A 33 7.34 0.09 -1.28
C THR A 33 6.49 0.66 -0.13
N LYS A 34 6.94 0.43 1.11
CA LYS A 34 6.33 1.05 2.31
C LYS A 34 6.37 2.58 2.25
N GLU A 35 7.37 3.15 1.59
CA GLU A 35 7.51 4.59 1.37
C GLU A 35 6.46 5.10 0.38
N GLN A 36 6.32 4.42 -0.77
CA GLN A 36 5.29 4.76 -1.76
C GLN A 36 3.87 4.63 -1.19
N TYR A 37 3.61 3.61 -0.36
CA TYR A 37 2.35 3.50 0.38
C TYR A 37 2.07 4.76 1.22
N LYS A 38 3.09 5.26 1.93
CA LYS A 38 2.96 6.47 2.74
C LYS A 38 2.75 7.71 1.87
N GLU A 39 3.41 7.81 0.74
CA GLU A 39 3.20 8.92 -0.21
C GLU A 39 1.79 8.91 -0.81
N ILE A 40 1.24 7.74 -1.13
CA ILE A 40 -0.11 7.60 -1.71
C ILE A 40 -1.20 7.85 -0.66
N THR A 41 -1.05 7.30 0.54
CA THR A 41 -2.12 7.27 1.56
C THR A 41 -1.98 8.33 2.64
N GLY A 42 -0.78 8.91 2.81
CA GLY A 42 -0.42 9.71 3.98
C GLY A 42 -0.24 8.89 5.27
N GLN A 43 -0.37 7.57 5.22
CA GLN A 43 -0.34 6.70 6.40
C GLN A 43 0.97 5.92 6.49
N VAL A 44 1.47 5.71 7.71
CA VAL A 44 2.63 4.83 7.93
C VAL A 44 2.16 3.38 7.77
N PHE A 45 2.85 2.61 6.92
CA PHE A 45 2.62 1.18 6.79
C PHE A 45 2.94 0.48 8.11
N LYS A 46 1.91 0.09 8.85
CA LYS A 46 2.03 -0.77 10.03
C LYS A 46 1.72 -2.20 9.60
N MET A 47 2.74 -3.05 9.69
CA MET A 47 2.56 -4.49 9.56
C MET A 47 1.70 -4.91 10.75
N GLN A 48 0.44 -5.26 10.50
CA GLN A 48 -0.39 -5.84 11.55
C GLN A 48 0.20 -7.23 11.79
N ALA A 49 1.02 -7.36 12.82
CA ALA A 49 1.41 -8.66 13.33
C ALA A 49 0.10 -9.37 13.72
N GLU A 50 -0.17 -10.50 13.07
CA GLU A 50 -1.31 -11.36 13.40
C GLU A 50 -1.28 -11.66 14.90
N ALA A 51 -2.44 -11.55 15.53
CA ALA A 51 -2.70 -11.94 16.92
C ALA A 51 -3.10 -13.42 16.99
#